data_AF-A0A510XBZ6-F1
#
_entry.id   AF-A0A510XBZ6-F1
#
_cell.length_a   1.000
_cell.length_b   1.000
_cell.length_c   1.000
_cell.angle_alpha   90.00
_cell.angle_beta   90.00
_cell.angle_gamma   90.00
#
_symmetry.space_group_name_H-M   'P 1'
#
loop_
_entity.id
_entity.type
_entity.pdbx_description
1 polymer ?
#
loop_
_entity_poly.entity_id
_entity_poly.type
_entity_poly.pdbx_seq_one_letter_code
_entity_poly.pdbx_strand_id
1 'polypeptide(L)' 'MSLLDIVLEHEATGSSRCDDMLGFVQMPDGYALMLNPDRTHFYWLNEDGVESCIHWDKWAMYRGAKQHKEAGAA' A
#
# COMPACT_ATOMS: atom_id res chain seq x y z
N MET A 1 2.94 -0.81 16.19
CA MET A 1 2.32 -1.96 15.51
C MET A 1 3.15 -2.21 14.25
N SER A 2 3.43 -3.44 13.87
CA SER A 2 4.25 -3.67 12.66
C SER A 2 3.42 -3.49 11.40
N LEU A 3 4.06 -3.16 10.27
CA LEU A 3 3.38 -3.14 8.95
C LEU A 3 2.66 -4.47 8.67
N LEU A 4 3.22 -5.59 9.12
CA LEU A 4 2.61 -6.91 8.95
C LEU A 4 1.29 -7.03 9.70
N ASP A 5 1.23 -6.55 10.94
CA ASP A 5 0.00 -6.59 11.73
C ASP A 5 -1.11 -5.78 11.06
N ILE A 6 -0.76 -4.58 10.54
CA ILE A 6 -1.72 -3.69 9.86
C ILE A 6 -2.23 -4.36 8.58
N VAL A 7 -1.33 -4.92 7.77
CA VAL A 7 -1.72 -5.66 6.57
C VAL A 7 -2.68 -6.81 6.90
N LEU A 8 -2.38 -7.60 7.94
CA LEU A 8 -3.22 -8.74 8.35
C LEU A 8 -4.63 -8.29 8.78
N GLU A 9 -4.76 -7.13 9.43
CA GLU A 9 -6.08 -6.57 9.76
C GLU A 9 -6.88 -6.20 8.50
N HIS A 10 -6.24 -5.60 7.50
CA HIS A 10 -6.91 -5.29 6.23
C HIS A 10 -7.24 -6.55 5.45
N GLU A 11 -6.39 -7.58 5.46
CA GLU A 11 -6.69 -8.87 4.85
C GLU A 11 -7.88 -9.56 5.54
N ALA A 12 -8.01 -9.43 6.87
CA ALA A 12 -9.17 -9.94 7.61
C ALA A 12 -10.49 -9.26 7.22
N THR A 13 -10.45 -8.03 6.68
CA THR A 13 -11.64 -7.31 6.16
C THR A 13 -11.91 -7.56 4.67
N GLY A 14 -11.07 -8.37 4.01
CA GLY A 14 -11.27 -8.82 2.63
C GLY A 14 -10.35 -8.14 1.61
N SER A 15 -9.51 -7.20 2.01
CA SER A 15 -8.45 -6.67 1.14
C SER A 15 -7.39 -7.74 0.86
N SER A 16 -6.50 -7.48 -0.09
CA SER A 16 -5.39 -8.39 -0.41
C SER A 16 -4.10 -7.62 -0.59
N ARG A 17 -3.00 -8.11 -0.01
CA ARG A 17 -1.67 -7.59 -0.31
C ARG A 17 -1.28 -7.96 -1.75
N CYS A 18 -0.74 -7.00 -2.50
CA CYS A 18 -0.47 -7.12 -3.94
C CYS A 18 0.87 -6.52 -4.36
N ASP A 19 1.88 -6.52 -3.47
CA ASP A 19 3.22 -5.99 -3.76
C ASP A 19 3.86 -6.62 -5.00
N ASP A 20 3.57 -7.91 -5.24
CA ASP A 20 4.03 -8.68 -6.39
C ASP A 20 3.46 -8.18 -7.73
N MET A 21 2.36 -7.42 -7.72
CA MET A 21 1.77 -6.86 -8.93
C MET A 21 2.60 -5.74 -9.56
N LEU A 22 3.60 -5.18 -8.87
CA LEU A 22 4.51 -4.18 -9.43
C LEU A 22 5.63 -4.80 -10.30
N GLY A 23 5.62 -6.11 -10.49
CA GLY A 23 6.61 -6.81 -11.32
C GLY A 23 7.98 -6.81 -10.66
N PHE A 24 8.97 -6.17 -11.29
CA PHE A 24 10.33 -6.09 -10.75
C PHE A 24 10.53 -4.96 -9.73
N VAL A 25 9.55 -4.06 -9.60
CA VAL A 25 9.59 -2.94 -8.64
C VAL A 25 8.97 -3.38 -7.33
N GLN A 26 9.55 -2.95 -6.21
CA GLN A 26 9.01 -3.17 -4.87
C GLN A 26 8.44 -1.86 -4.31
N MET A 27 7.47 -1.98 -3.41
CA MET A 27 7.03 -0.83 -2.63
C MET A 27 8.20 -0.26 -1.80
N PRO A 28 8.21 1.06 -1.52
CA PRO A 28 9.21 1.64 -0.64
C PRO A 28 9.19 0.96 0.75
N ASP A 29 10.34 0.84 1.42
CA ASP A 29 10.37 0.22 2.77
C ASP A 29 9.39 0.91 3.72
N GLY A 30 8.69 0.12 4.52
CA GLY A 30 7.63 0.60 5.42
C GLY A 30 6.27 0.74 4.74
N TYR A 31 6.12 0.39 3.46
CA TYR A 31 4.87 0.46 2.72
C TYR A 31 4.45 -0.89 2.14
N ALA A 32 3.15 -1.10 2.03
CA ALA A 32 2.54 -2.24 1.33
C ALA A 32 1.49 -1.74 0.33
N LEU A 33 1.44 -2.37 -0.84
CA LEU A 33 0.39 -2.19 -1.83
C LEU A 33 -0.75 -3.15 -1.52
N MET A 34 -1.95 -2.59 -1.42
CA MET A 34 -3.16 -3.31 -1.12
C MET A 34 -4.15 -3.17 -2.26
N LEU A 35 -4.97 -4.20 -2.45
CA LEU A 35 -6.14 -4.21 -3.30
C LEU A 35 -7.37 -4.30 -2.39
N ASN A 36 -8.35 -3.42 -2.60
CA ASN A 36 -9.56 -3.35 -1.79
C ASN A 36 -10.46 -4.60 -1.91
N PRO A 37 -11.45 -4.78 -1.02
CA PRO A 37 -12.27 -6.00 -0.98
C PRO A 37 -13.07 -6.28 -2.25
N ASP A 38 -13.48 -5.23 -2.99
CA ASP A 38 -14.18 -5.39 -4.27
C ASP A 38 -13.24 -5.69 -5.46
N ARG A 39 -11.92 -5.67 -5.23
CA ARG A 39 -10.86 -5.95 -6.19
C ARG A 39 -10.78 -5.00 -7.37
N THR A 40 -11.23 -3.75 -7.22
CA THR A 40 -11.25 -2.75 -8.29
C THR A 40 -10.24 -1.61 -8.11
N HIS A 41 -9.81 -1.34 -6.88
CA HIS A 41 -8.91 -0.21 -6.59
C HIS A 41 -7.77 -0.60 -5.66
N PHE A 42 -6.61 -0.03 -5.94
CA PHE A 42 -5.41 -0.15 -5.13
C PHE A 42 -5.32 0.99 -4.13
N TYR A 43 -4.61 0.76 -3.03
CA TYR A 43 -4.19 1.76 -2.08
C TYR A 43 -2.88 1.32 -1.44
N TRP A 44 -2.14 2.21 -0.79
CA TRP A 44 -0.98 1.83 0.01
C TRP A 44 -1.25 2.03 1.50
N LEU A 45 -0.63 1.19 2.32
CA LEU A 45 -0.54 1.32 3.77
C LEU A 45 0.90 1.54 4.17
N ASN A 46 1.14 2.32 5.23
CA ASN A 46 2.45 2.45 5.84
C ASN A 46 2.50 1.87 7.26
N GLU A 47 3.71 1.76 7.83
CA GLU A 47 3.94 1.25 9.18
C GLU A 47 3.36 2.12 10.30
N ASP A 48 3.06 3.40 10.01
CA ASP A 48 2.38 4.31 10.94
C ASP A 48 0.85 4.12 10.94
N GLY A 49 0.31 3.23 10.10
CA GLY A 49 -1.12 3.01 9.96
C GLY A 49 -1.84 4.04 9.08
N VAL A 50 -1.10 4.82 8.30
CA VAL A 50 -1.65 5.76 7.31
C VAL A 50 -2.06 4.99 6.06
N GLU A 51 -3.28 5.25 5.62
CA GLU A 51 -3.84 4.76 4.35
C GLU A 51 -3.87 5.87 3.31
N SER A 52 -3.54 5.52 2.06
CA SER A 52 -3.72 6.42 0.93
C SER A 52 -5.16 6.52 0.47
N CYS A 53 -5.46 7.53 -0.35
CA CYS A 53 -6.66 7.44 -1.21
C CYS A 53 -6.57 6.21 -2.13
N ILE A 54 -7.73 5.63 -2.47
CA ILE A 54 -7.84 4.53 -3.41
C ILE A 54 -7.68 5.00 -4.87
N HIS A 55 -7.12 4.16 -5.74
CA HIS A 55 -6.92 4.46 -7.17
C HIS A 55 -6.87 3.18 -8.02
N TRP A 56 -7.36 3.23 -9.26
CA TRP A 56 -7.40 2.06 -10.17
C TRP A 56 -6.02 1.68 -10.74
N ASP A 57 -5.09 2.64 -10.83
CA ASP A 57 -3.71 2.42 -11.31
C ASP A 57 -2.75 2.13 -10.14
N LYS A 58 -2.21 0.90 -10.09
CA LYS A 58 -1.17 0.48 -9.13
C LYS A 58 0.11 1.33 -9.21
N TRP A 59 0.48 1.82 -10.40
CA TRP A 59 1.68 2.64 -10.55
C TRP A 59 1.49 4.04 -9.98
N ALA A 60 0.26 4.57 -10.00
CA ALA A 60 -0.08 5.79 -9.29
C ALA A 60 0.08 5.62 -7.78
N MET A 61 -0.31 4.47 -7.23
CA MET A 61 -0.10 4.15 -5.81
C MET A 61 1.37 4.02 -5.44
N TYR A 62 2.17 3.33 -6.25
CA TYR A 62 3.62 3.30 -6.04
C TYR A 62 4.25 4.69 -6.04
N ARG A 63 3.92 5.55 -7.03
CA ARG A 63 4.42 6.93 -7.08
C ARG A 63 3.97 7.75 -5.88
N GLY A 64 2.72 7.60 -5.45
CA GLY A 64 2.17 8.26 -4.27
C GLY A 64 2.88 7.85 -2.98
N ALA A 65 3.10 6.56 -2.78
CA ALA A 65 3.86 6.04 -1.63
C ALA A 65 5.29 6.58 -1.60
N LYS A 66 5.97 6.60 -2.76
CA LYS A 66 7.32 7.14 -2.90
C LYS A 66 7.37 8.63 -2.54
N GLN A 67 6.44 9.42 -3.09
CA GLN A 67 6.34 10.85 -2.78
C GLN A 67 6.05 11.10 -1.30
N HIS A 68 5.16 10.31 -0.69
CA HIS A 68 4.85 10.41 0.73
C HIS A 68 6.08 10.11 1.61
N LYS A 69 6.82 9.03 1.30
CA LYS A 69 8.07 8.69 1.99
C LYS A 69 9.13 9.79 1.86
N GLU A 70 9.30 10.35 0.67
CA GLU A 70 10.26 11.44 0.42
C GLU A 70 9.85 12.74 1.14
N ALA A 71 8.56 13.03 1.24
CA ALA A 71 8.05 14.21 1.95
C ALA A 71 8.17 14.11 3.48
N GLY A 72 8.06 12.90 4.05
CA GLY A 72 8.27 12.66 5.49
C GLY A 72 9.74 12.54 5.90
N ALA A 73 10.67 12.46 4.95
CA ALA A 73 12.12 12.38 5.20
C ALA A 73 12.84 13.74 5.18
N ALA A 74 12.10 14.84 5.01
CA ALA A 74 12.58 16.22 5.03
C ALA A 74 12.25 16.90 6.36
#